data_AF-A0A962VJH4-F1
#
_entry.id   AF-A0A962VJH4-F1
#
_cell.length_a   1.000
_cell.length_b   1.000
_cell.length_c   1.000
_cell.angle_alpha   90.00
_cell.angle_beta   90.00
_cell.angle_gamma   90.00
#
_symmetry.space_group_name_H-M   'P 1'
#
loop_
_entity.id
_entity.type
_entity.pdbx_description
1 polymer ?
#
loop_
_entity_poly.entity_id
_entity_poly.type
_entity_poly.pdbx_seq_one_letter_code
_entity_poly.pdbx_strand_id
1 'polypeptide(L)'
;MSHWTIEQTASGGRIQHHARPRFTACWTTGDAADELAALDGPCWTDEGSGSGEDTIHLYGFAWHDAAPQQEAFERLMTQAARAIDRWIVTRC
;
A
#
# COMPACT_ATOMS: atom_id res chain seq x y z
N MET A 1 17.89 -1.16 9.82
CA MET A 1 17.58 -1.28 8.38
C MET A 1 16.07 -1.13 8.24
N SER A 2 15.59 -0.20 7.41
CA SER A 2 14.15 -0.04 7.19
C SER A 2 13.61 -1.30 6.51
N HIS A 3 12.54 -1.88 7.03
CA HIS A 3 11.87 -3.05 6.44
C HIS A 3 11.12 -2.73 5.13
N TRP A 4 11.13 -1.45 4.73
CA TRP A 4 10.34 -0.90 3.64
C TRP A 4 11.24 -0.15 2.66
N THR A 5 11.00 -0.38 1.37
CA THR A 5 11.41 0.53 0.29
C THR A 5 10.14 1.11 -0.33
N ILE A 6 10.10 2.43 -0.46
CA ILE A 6 8.95 3.16 -1.00
C ILE A 6 9.47 4.13 -2.06
N GLU A 7 8.86 4.07 -3.23
CA GLU A 7 9.19 4.85 -4.41
C GLU A 7 7.93 5.55 -4.92
N GLN A 8 8.07 6.76 -5.46
CA GLN A 8 6.97 7.48 -6.10
C GLN A 8 7.09 7.42 -7.62
N THR A 9 5.94 7.35 -8.25
CA THR A 9 5.72 7.36 -9.69
C THR A 9 4.77 8.52 -10.03
N ALA A 10 4.37 8.66 -11.30
CA ALA A 10 3.49 9.74 -11.72
C ALA A 10 2.07 9.70 -11.11
N SER A 11 1.61 8.52 -10.67
CA SER A 11 0.23 8.28 -10.22
C SER A 11 0.17 7.57 -8.86
N GLY A 12 1.11 7.89 -7.96
CA GLY A 12 1.28 7.21 -6.67
C GLY A 12 2.68 6.62 -6.58
N GLY A 13 2.82 5.30 -6.47
CA GLY A 13 4.14 4.68 -6.34
C GLY A 13 4.18 3.17 -6.16
N ARG A 14 5.34 2.68 -5.72
CA ARG A 14 5.59 1.27 -5.39
C ARG A 14 6.09 1.15 -3.96
N ILE A 15 5.67 0.08 -3.28
CA ILE A 15 6.15 -0.30 -1.95
C ILE A 15 6.67 -1.75 -1.98
N GLN A 16 7.77 -1.98 -1.28
CA GLN A 16 8.37 -3.28 -1.08
C GLN A 16 8.61 -3.54 0.40
N HIS A 17 8.14 -4.69 0.89
CA HIS A 17 8.40 -5.20 2.22
C HIS A 17 9.53 -6.23 2.19
N HIS A 18 10.61 -5.97 2.92
CA HIS A 18 11.81 -6.83 2.94
C HIS A 18 11.82 -7.86 4.08
N ALA A 19 10.98 -7.68 5.10
CA ALA A 19 10.76 -8.70 6.12
C ALA A 19 9.71 -9.72 5.68
N ARG A 20 9.71 -10.91 6.29
CA ARG A 20 8.69 -11.92 5.99
C ARG A 20 7.34 -11.50 6.56
N PRO A 21 6.22 -11.67 5.82
CA PRO A 21 6.16 -12.12 4.42
C PRO A 21 6.57 -10.99 3.47
N ARG A 22 7.51 -11.30 2.55
CA ARG A 22 8.04 -10.33 1.58
C ARG A 22 7.06 -10.17 0.43
N PHE A 23 6.81 -8.93 0.05
CA PHE A 23 5.95 -8.61 -1.07
C PHE A 23 6.35 -7.30 -1.73
N THR A 24 5.85 -7.11 -2.95
CA THR A 24 5.80 -5.80 -3.60
C THR A 24 4.35 -5.47 -3.96
N ALA A 25 4.00 -4.19 -3.91
CA ALA A 25 2.69 -3.69 -4.29
C ALA A 25 2.81 -2.28 -4.87
N CYS A 26 1.80 -1.85 -5.61
CA CYS A 26 1.61 -0.47 -6.03
C CYS A 26 0.76 0.25 -4.98
N TRP A 27 0.95 1.56 -4.86
CA TRP A 27 0.13 2.42 -4.01
C TRP A 27 -0.31 3.68 -4.74
N THR A 28 -1.49 4.20 -4.39
CA THR A 28 -1.96 5.54 -4.80
C THR A 28 -2.72 6.19 -3.64
N THR A 29 -2.95 7.50 -3.73
CA THR A 29 -3.65 8.31 -2.72
C THR A 29 -4.85 9.02 -3.33
N GLY A 30 -5.84 9.33 -2.50
CA GLY A 30 -7.04 10.06 -2.92
C GLY A 30 -8.13 9.14 -3.47
N ASP A 31 -9.19 9.73 -4.03
CA ASP A 31 -10.31 8.99 -4.60
C ASP A 31 -9.93 8.44 -5.99
N ALA A 32 -9.46 7.19 -6.02
CA ALA A 32 -9.08 6.48 -7.24
C ALA A 32 -10.07 5.35 -7.59
N ALA A 33 -11.33 5.46 -7.17
CA ALA A 33 -12.30 4.37 -7.23
C ALA A 33 -12.48 3.76 -8.64
N ASP A 34 -12.56 4.62 -9.68
CA ASP A 34 -12.68 4.18 -11.08
C ASP A 34 -11.40 3.49 -11.59
N GLU A 35 -10.23 4.00 -11.23
CA GLU A 35 -8.94 3.43 -11.63
C GLU A 35 -8.72 2.07 -10.96
N LEU A 36 -9.11 1.94 -9.70
CA LEU A 36 -9.02 0.68 -8.94
C LEU A 36 -10.05 -0.35 -9.41
N ALA A 37 -11.25 0.08 -9.80
CA ALA A 37 -12.28 -0.82 -10.34
C ALA A 37 -11.85 -1.48 -11.66
N ALA A 38 -10.94 -0.84 -12.40
CA ALA A 38 -10.35 -1.38 -13.62
C ALA A 38 -9.17 -2.35 -13.38
N LEU A 39 -8.69 -2.47 -12.13
CA LEU A 39 -7.58 -3.36 -11.80
C LEU A 39 -8.06 -4.78 -11.56
N ASP A 40 -7.48 -5.73 -12.30
CA ASP A 40 -7.61 -7.15 -11.98
C ASP A 40 -6.75 -7.51 -10.75
N GLY A 41 -7.40 -7.90 -9.66
CA GLY A 41 -6.74 -8.50 -8.49
C GLY A 41 -7.15 -7.89 -7.15
N PRO A 42 -6.53 -8.36 -6.05
CA PRO A 42 -6.82 -7.85 -4.71
C PRO A 42 -6.36 -6.40 -4.56
N CYS A 43 -7.29 -5.56 -4.10
CA CYS A 43 -7.04 -4.19 -3.67
C CYS A 43 -7.36 -4.08 -2.18
N TRP A 44 -6.54 -3.34 -1.44
CA TRP A 44 -6.76 -2.99 -0.05
C TRP A 44 -6.73 -1.47 0.10
N THR A 45 -7.64 -0.93 0.88
CA THR A 45 -7.84 0.52 1.03
C THR A 45 -7.81 0.89 2.51
N ASP A 46 -6.98 1.88 2.86
CA ASP A 46 -7.05 2.63 4.10
C ASP A 46 -7.79 3.94 3.82
N GLU A 47 -9.01 4.10 4.35
CA GLU A 47 -9.79 5.35 4.19
C GLU A 47 -9.22 6.52 5.02
N GLY A 48 -8.19 6.27 5.84
CA GLY A 48 -7.52 7.29 6.63
C GLY A 48 -8.46 8.02 7.59
N SER A 49 -8.50 9.36 7.49
CA SER A 49 -9.33 10.23 8.33
C SER A 49 -10.80 10.29 7.91
N GLY A 50 -11.19 9.65 6.80
CA GLY A 50 -12.55 9.63 6.26
C GLY A 50 -12.92 10.84 5.40
N SER A 51 -11.98 11.74 5.11
CA SER A 51 -12.16 12.87 4.18
C SER A 51 -11.94 12.50 2.70
N GLY A 52 -11.40 11.30 2.43
CA GLY A 52 -11.03 10.85 1.09
C GLY A 52 -9.65 11.32 0.61
N GLU A 53 -9.15 12.45 1.12
CA GLU A 53 -7.85 13.03 0.72
C GLU A 53 -6.65 12.22 1.25
N ASP A 54 -6.80 11.63 2.44
CA ASP A 54 -5.78 10.78 3.09
C ASP A 54 -5.95 9.30 2.75
N THR A 55 -6.86 8.95 1.83
CA THR A 55 -7.11 7.55 1.46
C THR A 55 -5.87 6.97 0.78
N ILE A 56 -5.39 5.82 1.25
CA ILE A 56 -4.29 5.07 0.64
C ILE A 56 -4.82 3.77 0.07
N HIS A 57 -4.61 3.56 -1.21
CA HIS A 57 -4.95 2.32 -1.89
C HIS A 57 -3.68 1.52 -2.18
N LEU A 58 -3.71 0.22 -1.90
CA LEU A 58 -2.64 -0.75 -2.15
C LEU A 58 -3.17 -1.86 -3.06
N TYR A 59 -2.48 -2.11 -4.17
CA TYR A 59 -2.93 -3.05 -5.20
C TYR A 59 -1.77 -3.71 -5.93
N GLY A 60 -2.07 -4.71 -6.77
CA GLY A 60 -1.04 -5.40 -7.57
C GLY A 60 -0.06 -6.21 -6.72
N PHE A 61 -0.56 -6.84 -5.65
CA PHE A 61 0.27 -7.60 -4.71
C PHE A 61 1.02 -8.75 -5.38
N ALA A 62 2.35 -8.69 -5.35
CA ALA A 62 3.24 -9.76 -5.73
C ALA A 62 3.96 -10.29 -4.49
N TRP A 63 3.52 -11.45 -3.99
CA TRP A 63 4.11 -12.13 -2.84
C TRP A 63 5.36 -12.91 -3.26
N HIS A 64 6.47 -12.71 -2.55
CA HIS A 64 7.70 -13.49 -2.72
C HIS A 64 7.81 -14.64 -1.72
N ASP A 65 6.97 -14.64 -0.69
CA ASP A 65 6.79 -15.73 0.27
C ASP A 65 5.32 -16.20 0.24
N ALA A 66 4.95 -17.16 1.10
CA ALA A 66 3.55 -17.51 1.28
C ALA A 66 2.74 -16.30 1.74
N ALA A 67 1.58 -16.08 1.12
CA ALA A 67 0.66 -15.02 1.52
C ALA A 67 0.23 -15.24 2.99
N PRO A 68 0.24 -14.19 3.82
CA PRO A 68 -0.22 -14.28 5.20
C PRO A 68 -1.71 -14.61 5.26
N GLN A 69 -2.15 -15.18 6.39
CA GLN A 69 -3.57 -15.35 6.68
C GLN A 69 -4.25 -13.98 6.86
N GLN A 70 -5.59 -13.93 6.71
CA GLN A 70 -6.35 -12.68 6.67
C GLN A 70 -5.98 -11.68 7.78
N GLU A 71 -5.97 -12.09 9.05
CA GLU A 71 -5.64 -11.17 10.14
C GLU A 71 -4.21 -10.60 10.07
N ALA A 72 -3.25 -11.43 9.64
CA ALA A 72 -1.87 -11.00 9.48
C ALA A 72 -1.70 -10.13 8.23
N PHE A 73 -2.49 -10.40 7.18
CA PHE A 73 -2.58 -9.55 5.99
C PHE A 73 -3.07 -8.16 6.37
N GLU A 74 -4.22 -8.03 7.05
CA GLU A 74 -4.78 -6.73 7.46
C GLU A 74 -3.77 -5.91 8.25
N ARG A 75 -3.15 -6.51 9.27
CA ARG A 75 -2.14 -5.81 10.09
C ARG A 75 -0.93 -5.37 9.26
N LEU A 76 -0.51 -6.19 8.30
CA LEU A 76 0.62 -5.86 7.43
C LEU A 76 0.26 -4.73 6.46
N MET A 77 -0.96 -4.70 5.94
CA MET A 77 -1.44 -3.63 5.07
C MET A 77 -1.58 -2.30 5.83
N THR A 78 -2.11 -2.32 7.05
CA THR A 78 -2.13 -1.14 7.92
C THR A 78 -0.70 -0.62 8.21
N GLN A 79 0.27 -1.51 8.40
CA GLN A 79 1.67 -1.11 8.56
C GLN A 79 2.26 -0.52 7.27
N ALA A 80 1.91 -1.08 6.11
CA ALA A 80 2.32 -0.56 4.81
C ALA A 80 1.76 0.84 4.55
N ALA A 81 0.47 1.06 4.81
CA ALA A 81 -0.18 2.38 4.69
C ALA A 81 0.50 3.42 5.58
N ARG A 82 0.74 3.11 6.86
CA ARG A 82 1.49 4.00 7.77
C ARG A 82 2.92 4.28 7.32
N ALA A 83 3.58 3.32 6.67
CA ALA A 83 4.92 3.51 6.13
C ALA A 83 4.89 4.48 4.93
N ILE A 84 3.87 4.37 4.07
CA ILE A 84 3.62 5.30 2.94
C ILE A 84 3.31 6.69 3.47
N ASP A 85 2.35 6.81 4.38
CA ASP A 85 1.96 8.09 4.99
C ASP A 85 3.17 8.84 5.58
N ARG A 86 3.94 8.17 6.45
CA ARG A 86 5.17 8.75 7.01
C ARG A 86 6.17 9.14 5.94
N TRP A 87 6.31 8.35 4.88
CA TRP A 87 7.23 8.64 3.79
C TRP A 87 6.79 9.87 2.99
N ILE A 88 5.48 10.04 2.73
CA ILE A 88 4.90 11.21 2.07
C ILE A 88 5.16 12.47 2.93
N VAL A 89 4.81 12.41 4.23
CA VAL A 89 5.01 13.53 5.17
C VAL A 89 6.47 13.99 5.25
N THR A 90 7.44 13.07 5.11
CA THR A 90 8.87 13.45 5.13
C THR A 90 9.38 14.11 3.84
N ARG A 91 8.58 14.13 2.77
CA ARG A 91 8.99 14.64 1.44
C ARG A 91 8.17 15.84 0.97
N CYS A 92 7.09 16.17 1.67
CA CYS A 92 6.41 17.45 1.60
C CYS A 92 7.13 18.50 2.46
#